data_AF-A0A4Q0XE26-F1
#
_entry.id   AF-A0A4Q0XE26-F1
#
_cell.length_a   1.000
_cell.length_b   1.000
_cell.length_c   1.000
_cell.angle_alpha   90.00
_cell.angle_beta   90.00
_cell.angle_gamma   90.00
#
_symmetry.space_group_name_H-M   'P 1'
#
loop_
_entity.id
_entity.type
_entity.pdbx_description
1 polymer ?
#
loop_
_entity_poly.entity_id
_entity_poly.type
_entity_poly.pdbx_seq_one_letter_code
_entity_poly.pdbx_strand_id
1 'polypeptide(L)'
;MRKSIFILSCLLSTIISAQNLVDLDCETGFKKIQTELESKPQVDYKLIYSQKKYGEESFEFSEGIIIVNNIDDLINQNDIAKIIGRIGVENNLTKVIALRNCDAGGLYLRQNELTTEQKNYLSQSLIAEINIDLLKSLSKKERKKQKKKRDLIESVSNKSCEKLAEFGTDKLTMESFNTIVSTTSAEFAEKTMEIYEMPFEQSVDKFLKDLMNHLLFDCQLVQEFANNQ
;
A
#
# COMPACT_ATOMS: atom_id res chain seq x y z
N MET A 1 -29.40 -10.81 -3.18
CA MET A 1 -29.03 -11.29 -4.54
C MET A 1 -28.35 -10.23 -5.40
N ARG A 2 -28.98 -9.11 -5.79
CA ARG A 2 -28.35 -8.10 -6.67
C ARG A 2 -27.00 -7.54 -6.15
N LYS A 3 -26.92 -7.18 -4.86
CA LYS A 3 -25.69 -6.66 -4.24
C LYS A 3 -24.54 -7.70 -4.25
N SER A 4 -24.83 -8.96 -3.91
CA SER A 4 -23.84 -10.05 -3.88
C SER A 4 -23.28 -10.38 -5.26
N ILE A 5 -24.11 -10.36 -6.31
CA ILE A 5 -23.66 -10.60 -7.69
C ILE A 5 -22.73 -9.49 -8.18
N PHE A 6 -23.03 -8.23 -7.84
CA PHE A 6 -22.16 -7.10 -8.19
C PHE A 6 -20.81 -7.18 -7.47
N ILE A 7 -20.82 -7.47 -6.16
CA ILE A 7 -19.61 -7.67 -5.36
C ILE A 7 -18.75 -8.81 -5.94
N LEU A 8 -19.38 -9.93 -6.32
CA LEU A 8 -18.70 -11.06 -6.95
C LEU A 8 -18.03 -10.68 -8.28
N SER A 9 -18.73 -9.89 -9.11
CA SER A 9 -18.17 -9.36 -10.36
C SER A 9 -16.99 -8.42 -10.11
N CYS A 10 -17.05 -7.58 -9.07
CA CYS A 10 -15.93 -6.71 -8.69
C CYS A 10 -14.73 -7.54 -8.20
N LEU A 11 -14.95 -8.56 -7.37
CA LEU A 11 -13.87 -9.42 -6.85
C LEU A 11 -13.04 -10.08 -7.94
N LEU A 12 -13.72 -10.59 -8.98
CA LEU A 12 -13.07 -11.16 -10.16
C LEU A 12 -12.14 -10.16 -10.87
N SER A 13 -12.45 -8.86 -10.82
CA SER A 13 -11.61 -7.80 -11.38
C SER A 13 -10.53 -7.28 -10.42
N THR A 14 -10.74 -7.37 -9.10
CA THR A 14 -9.82 -6.82 -8.09
C THR A 14 -8.65 -7.72 -7.73
N ILE A 15 -8.70 -9.02 -8.04
CA ILE A 15 -7.56 -9.94 -7.80
C ILE A 15 -6.30 -9.48 -8.57
N ILE A 16 -6.47 -8.73 -9.66
CA ILE A 16 -5.36 -8.14 -10.44
C ILE A 16 -4.85 -6.82 -9.80
N SER A 17 -5.67 -6.15 -8.98
CA SER A 17 -5.44 -4.77 -8.49
C SER A 17 -4.94 -4.68 -7.04
N ALA A 18 -4.81 -5.81 -6.34
CA ALA A 18 -4.22 -5.88 -4.99
C ALA A 18 -2.68 -5.87 -5.00
N GLN A 19 -2.08 -5.62 -6.16
CA GLN A 19 -0.64 -5.70 -6.38
C GLN A 19 0.05 -4.43 -5.88
N ASN A 20 1.15 -4.61 -5.17
CA ASN A 20 2.09 -3.52 -4.88
C ASN A 20 2.41 -2.78 -6.18
N LEU A 21 2.49 -1.45 -6.14
CA LEU A 21 3.08 -0.74 -7.26
C LEU A 21 4.55 -1.13 -7.33
N VAL A 22 5.01 -1.60 -8.49
CA VAL A 22 6.43 -1.82 -8.78
C VAL A 22 6.71 -1.23 -10.15
N ASP A 23 7.54 -0.19 -10.19
CA ASP A 23 7.99 0.46 -11.42
C ASP A 23 9.50 0.66 -11.36
N LEU A 24 10.24 -0.28 -11.96
CA LEU A 24 11.71 -0.28 -11.97
C LEU A 24 12.30 0.42 -13.20
N ASP A 25 11.47 1.04 -14.05
CA ASP A 25 11.98 1.90 -15.13
C ASP A 25 12.53 3.20 -14.51
N CYS A 26 13.81 3.52 -14.71
CA CYS A 26 14.41 4.76 -14.23
C CYS A 26 14.73 5.77 -15.35
N GLU A 27 14.28 5.51 -16.58
CA GLU A 27 14.49 6.46 -17.68
C GLU A 27 13.39 7.53 -17.72
N THR A 28 12.18 7.18 -17.29
CA THR A 28 11.00 8.05 -17.40
C THR A 28 10.16 8.10 -16.13
N GLY A 29 9.22 9.07 -16.06
CA GLY A 29 8.21 9.12 -14.99
C GLY A 29 8.61 9.88 -13.72
N PHE A 30 9.73 10.62 -13.74
CA PHE A 30 10.12 11.49 -12.63
C PHE A 30 9.17 12.69 -12.48
N LYS A 31 8.77 12.94 -11.24
CA LYS A 31 8.02 14.12 -10.81
C LYS A 31 8.98 15.13 -10.18
N LYS A 32 8.58 16.40 -10.21
CA LYS A 32 9.32 17.49 -9.55
C LYS A 32 8.65 17.85 -8.24
N ILE A 33 9.47 18.07 -7.20
CA ILE A 33 9.03 18.68 -5.95
C ILE A 33 9.79 19.98 -5.73
N GLN A 34 9.05 21.03 -5.35
CA GLN A 34 9.68 22.28 -4.95
C GLN A 34 10.31 22.11 -3.57
N THR A 35 11.47 22.73 -3.34
CA THR A 35 12.12 22.76 -2.03
C THR A 35 12.22 24.21 -1.54
N GLU A 36 12.38 24.35 -0.23
CA GLU A 36 12.62 25.66 0.40
C GLU A 36 14.11 26.05 0.38
N LEU A 37 14.97 25.23 -0.23
CA LEU A 37 16.41 25.47 -0.30
C LEU A 37 16.74 26.34 -1.51
N GLU A 38 17.35 27.50 -1.27
CA GLU A 38 17.76 28.42 -2.34
C GLU A 38 18.73 27.78 -3.34
N SER A 39 19.63 26.92 -2.87
CA SER A 39 20.63 26.25 -3.72
C SER A 39 20.02 25.16 -4.61
N LYS A 40 18.89 24.57 -4.20
CA LYS A 40 18.20 23.49 -4.91
C LYS A 40 16.68 23.68 -4.85
N PRO A 41 16.11 24.63 -5.60
CA PRO A 41 14.70 24.95 -5.51
C PRO A 41 13.77 23.82 -5.99
N GLN A 42 14.31 22.84 -6.72
CA GLN A 42 13.56 21.67 -7.20
C GLN A 42 14.40 20.40 -7.12
N VAL A 43 13.73 19.29 -6.84
CA VAL A 43 14.30 17.93 -6.85
C VAL A 43 13.40 17.02 -7.67
N ASP A 44 14.01 16.11 -8.44
CA ASP A 44 13.30 15.11 -9.23
C ASP A 44 13.19 13.82 -8.42
N TYR A 45 12.00 13.23 -8.36
CA TYR A 45 11.78 11.97 -7.67
C TYR A 45 10.82 11.06 -8.43
N LYS A 46 10.94 9.75 -8.21
CA LYS A 46 10.02 8.73 -8.74
C LYS A 46 9.64 7.76 -7.62
N LEU A 47 8.34 7.49 -7.46
CA LEU A 47 7.86 6.42 -6.58
C LEU A 47 7.91 5.10 -7.36
N ILE A 48 8.85 4.24 -6.99
CA ILE A 48 9.09 2.97 -7.70
C ILE A 48 8.46 1.77 -6.98
N TYR A 49 8.13 1.94 -5.71
CA TYR A 49 7.40 0.96 -4.93
C TYR A 49 6.41 1.64 -4.01
N SER A 50 5.21 1.08 -3.89
CA SER A 50 4.26 1.50 -2.85
C SER A 50 3.38 0.34 -2.42
N GLN A 51 3.28 0.16 -1.11
CA GLN A 51 2.44 -0.83 -0.47
C GLN A 51 1.62 -0.20 0.64
N LYS A 52 0.29 -0.30 0.54
CA LYS A 52 -0.60 0.15 1.61
C LYS A 52 -0.32 -0.61 2.90
N LYS A 53 -0.32 0.11 4.02
CA LYS A 53 -0.31 -0.50 5.34
C LYS A 53 -1.71 -0.48 5.92
N TYR A 54 -2.09 -1.63 6.45
CA TYR A 54 -3.31 -1.84 7.18
C TYR A 54 -2.92 -2.09 8.62
N GLY A 55 -3.01 -1.06 9.45
CA GLY A 55 -2.60 -1.12 10.85
C GLY A 55 -3.32 -0.08 11.69
N GLU A 56 -3.00 -0.03 13.00
CA GLU A 56 -3.65 0.92 13.92
C GLU A 56 -3.57 2.37 13.42
N GLU A 57 -2.53 2.70 12.66
CA GLU A 57 -2.26 4.05 12.23
C GLU A 57 -3.04 4.50 10.99
N SER A 58 -3.29 3.64 10.00
CA SER A 58 -4.00 4.07 8.79
C SER A 58 -4.49 2.92 7.93
N PHE A 59 -5.40 3.30 7.04
CA PHE A 59 -5.97 2.48 5.97
C PHE A 59 -5.69 3.07 4.57
N GLU A 60 -5.17 4.30 4.51
CA GLU A 60 -4.95 5.05 3.27
C GLU A 60 -3.48 5.38 3.04
N PHE A 61 -2.63 5.13 4.03
CA PHE A 61 -1.20 5.39 3.93
C PHE A 61 -0.43 4.16 3.49
N SER A 62 0.71 4.40 2.87
CA SER A 62 1.57 3.37 2.30
C SER A 62 2.99 3.48 2.82
N GLU A 63 3.75 2.41 2.74
CA GLU A 63 5.21 2.50 2.72
C GLU A 63 5.66 2.53 1.26
N GLY A 64 6.72 3.27 0.96
CA GLY A 64 7.20 3.41 -0.40
C GLY A 64 8.71 3.49 -0.53
N ILE A 65 9.19 3.08 -1.70
CA ILE A 65 10.57 3.30 -2.13
C ILE A 65 10.53 4.37 -3.22
N ILE A 66 11.36 5.40 -3.05
CA ILE A 66 11.51 6.47 -4.02
C ILE A 66 12.93 6.51 -4.56
N ILE A 67 13.06 6.84 -5.83
CA ILE A 67 14.32 7.24 -6.44
C ILE A 67 14.36 8.75 -6.44
N VAL A 68 15.47 9.32 -5.97
CA VAL A 68 15.65 10.76 -5.94
C VAL A 68 16.89 11.13 -6.74
N ASN A 69 16.64 11.86 -7.83
CA ASN A 69 17.70 12.40 -8.66
C ASN A 69 18.04 13.81 -8.18
N ASN A 70 19.26 14.23 -8.46
CA ASN A 70 19.68 15.62 -8.24
C ASN A 70 19.65 16.08 -6.77
N ILE A 71 19.80 15.18 -5.79
CA ILE A 71 20.25 15.56 -4.43
C ILE A 71 21.78 15.54 -4.43
N ASP A 72 22.39 16.65 -4.00
CA ASP A 72 23.86 16.79 -3.94
C ASP A 72 24.32 16.37 -2.55
N ASP A 73 25.47 15.71 -2.50
CA ASP A 73 26.11 15.24 -1.27
C ASP A 73 26.54 16.41 -0.37
N LEU A 74 26.60 17.63 -0.90
CA LEU A 74 26.86 18.87 -0.15
C LEU A 74 25.63 19.38 0.65
N ILE A 75 24.44 18.85 0.39
CA ILE A 75 23.23 19.21 1.16
C ILE A 75 23.31 18.50 2.52
N ASN A 76 23.04 19.24 3.60
CA ASN A 76 23.04 18.65 4.92
C ASN A 76 21.89 17.63 5.09
N GLN A 77 22.09 16.70 6.03
CA GLN A 77 21.14 15.60 6.28
C GLN A 77 19.73 16.07 6.70
N ASN A 78 19.62 17.20 7.41
CA ASN A 78 18.32 17.72 7.84
C ASN A 78 17.49 18.20 6.65
N ASP A 79 18.13 18.84 5.67
CA ASP A 79 17.45 19.35 4.49
C ASP A 79 17.09 18.22 3.52
N ILE A 80 17.94 17.19 3.39
CA ILE A 80 17.57 15.94 2.74
C ILE A 80 16.33 15.35 3.41
N ALA A 81 16.32 15.24 4.74
CA ALA A 81 15.19 14.69 5.47
C ALA A 81 13.89 15.48 5.24
N LYS A 82 13.95 16.81 5.16
CA LYS A 82 12.79 17.65 4.81
C LYS A 82 12.29 17.38 3.40
N ILE A 83 13.17 17.30 2.41
CA ILE A 83 12.79 17.02 1.01
C ILE A 83 12.10 15.66 0.92
N ILE A 84 12.73 14.61 1.46
CA ILE A 84 12.18 13.25 1.46
C ILE A 84 10.87 13.19 2.25
N GLY A 85 10.81 13.87 3.41
CA GLY A 85 9.59 13.99 4.22
C GLY A 85 8.44 14.65 3.45
N ARG A 86 8.71 15.73 2.71
CA ARG A 86 7.71 16.39 1.86
C ARG A 86 7.21 15.47 0.74
N ILE A 87 8.11 14.75 0.07
CA ILE A 87 7.73 13.73 -0.93
C ILE A 87 6.81 12.68 -0.30
N GLY A 88 7.15 12.21 0.91
CA GLY A 88 6.34 11.24 1.63
C GLY A 88 4.95 11.78 1.97
N VAL A 89 4.84 13.02 2.47
CA VAL A 89 3.54 13.66 2.73
C VAL A 89 2.71 13.82 1.46
N GLU A 90 3.30 14.30 0.36
CA GLU A 90 2.58 14.50 -0.92
C GLU A 90 2.08 13.18 -1.53
N ASN A 91 2.73 12.05 -1.21
CA ASN A 91 2.35 10.72 -1.70
C ASN A 91 1.67 9.84 -0.64
N ASN A 92 1.27 10.39 0.52
CA ASN A 92 0.64 9.66 1.62
C ASN A 92 1.47 8.45 2.13
N LEU A 93 2.79 8.62 2.22
CA LEU A 93 3.71 7.59 2.70
C LEU A 93 4.02 7.75 4.19
N THR A 94 3.76 6.72 5.00
CA THR A 94 4.17 6.66 6.42
C THR A 94 5.62 6.23 6.59
N LYS A 95 6.20 5.58 5.58
CA LYS A 95 7.62 5.24 5.53
C LYS A 95 8.14 5.46 4.13
N VAL A 96 9.30 6.10 4.03
CA VAL A 96 9.99 6.38 2.76
C VAL A 96 11.40 5.84 2.83
N ILE A 97 11.75 4.96 1.90
CA ILE A 97 13.13 4.56 1.61
C ILE A 97 13.57 5.31 0.35
N ALA A 98 14.48 6.27 0.50
CA ALA A 98 14.98 7.07 -0.60
C ALA A 98 16.32 6.52 -1.10
N LEU A 99 16.40 6.22 -2.40
CA LEU A 99 17.56 5.62 -3.05
C LEU A 99 18.04 6.49 -4.22
N ARG A 100 19.31 6.34 -4.60
CA ARG A 100 19.91 7.08 -5.72
C ARG A 100 19.51 6.58 -7.10
N ASN A 101 19.15 5.30 -7.26
CA ASN A 101 18.84 4.70 -8.56
C ASN A 101 17.95 3.46 -8.45
N CYS A 102 17.33 3.06 -9.56
CA CYS A 102 16.44 1.90 -9.61
C CYS A 102 17.15 0.57 -9.39
N ASP A 103 18.45 0.44 -9.70
CA ASP A 103 19.18 -0.81 -9.43
C ASP A 103 19.18 -1.09 -7.92
N ALA A 104 19.47 -0.08 -7.11
CA ALA A 104 19.34 -0.17 -5.66
C ALA A 104 17.89 -0.47 -5.23
N GLY A 105 16.90 0.12 -5.90
CA GLY A 105 15.48 -0.19 -5.69
C GLY A 105 15.15 -1.66 -5.92
N GLY A 106 15.62 -2.22 -7.03
CA GLY A 106 15.45 -3.63 -7.36
C GLY A 106 16.13 -4.55 -6.35
N LEU A 107 17.33 -4.18 -5.87
CA LEU A 107 18.02 -4.93 -4.80
C LEU A 107 17.27 -4.84 -3.46
N TYR A 108 16.72 -3.68 -3.12
CA TYR A 108 15.95 -3.50 -1.87
C TYR A 108 14.73 -4.43 -1.84
N LEU A 109 14.07 -4.67 -2.98
CA LEU A 109 12.93 -5.59 -3.07
C LEU A 109 13.33 -7.07 -2.94
N ARG A 110 14.62 -7.43 -3.01
CA ARG A 110 15.13 -8.80 -2.95
C ARG A 110 16.14 -9.03 -1.81
N GLN A 111 16.02 -8.30 -0.70
CA GLN A 111 17.00 -8.28 0.39
C GLN A 111 17.46 -9.67 0.90
N ASN A 112 16.59 -10.67 0.85
CA ASN A 112 16.86 -12.03 1.33
C ASN A 112 17.85 -12.81 0.45
N GLU A 113 18.13 -12.33 -0.77
CA GLU A 113 18.92 -13.04 -1.78
C GLU A 113 20.24 -12.31 -2.12
N LEU A 114 20.59 -11.25 -1.38
CA LEU A 114 21.71 -10.38 -1.72
C LEU A 114 23.06 -10.92 -1.27
N THR A 115 24.03 -10.89 -2.19
CA THR A 115 25.46 -11.03 -1.89
C THR A 115 25.98 -9.87 -1.03
N THR A 116 27.15 -10.04 -0.41
CA THR A 116 27.79 -8.98 0.37
C THR A 116 28.06 -7.72 -0.45
N GLU A 117 28.47 -7.87 -1.71
CA GLU A 117 28.73 -6.74 -2.61
C GLU A 117 27.45 -5.96 -2.90
N GLN A 118 26.34 -6.65 -3.18
CA GLN A 118 25.04 -6.02 -3.39
C GLN A 118 24.50 -5.32 -2.14
N LYS A 119 24.71 -5.90 -0.95
CA LYS A 119 24.35 -5.24 0.31
C LYS A 119 25.14 -3.95 0.53
N ASN A 120 26.45 -3.97 0.25
CA ASN A 120 27.29 -2.78 0.34
C ASN A 120 26.86 -1.71 -0.66
N TYR A 121 26.58 -2.08 -1.91
CA TYR A 121 26.07 -1.16 -2.92
C TYR A 121 24.73 -0.54 -2.52
N LEU A 122 23.80 -1.35 -2.00
CA LEU A 122 22.50 -0.86 -1.50
C LEU A 122 22.69 0.13 -0.35
N SER A 123 23.56 -0.18 0.61
CA SER A 123 23.86 0.72 1.73
C SER A 123 24.48 2.05 1.28
N GLN A 124 25.31 2.04 0.24
CA GLN A 124 25.90 3.26 -0.34
C GLN A 124 24.90 4.07 -1.17
N SER A 125 23.90 3.40 -1.75
CA SER A 125 22.85 4.01 -2.56
C SER A 125 21.68 4.54 -1.74
N LEU A 126 21.61 4.20 -0.45
CA LEU A 126 20.61 4.73 0.48
C LEU A 126 20.88 6.21 0.77
N ILE A 127 19.91 7.05 0.44
CA ILE A 127 19.93 8.48 0.75
C ILE A 127 19.41 8.68 2.17
N ALA A 128 18.22 8.17 2.46
CA ALA A 128 17.57 8.28 3.76
C ALA A 128 16.48 7.22 3.93
N GLU A 129 16.22 6.86 5.18
CA GLU A 129 15.03 6.11 5.58
C GLU A 129 14.27 6.95 6.61
N ILE A 130 13.01 7.29 6.32
CA ILE A 130 12.22 8.23 7.13
C ILE A 130 10.86 7.63 7.44
N ASN A 131 10.48 7.66 8.72
CA ASN A 131 9.13 7.40 9.17
C ASN A 131 8.39 8.74 9.35
N ILE A 132 7.18 8.83 8.81
CA ILE A 132 6.36 10.04 8.78
C ILE A 132 5.05 9.75 9.48
N ASP A 133 4.82 10.45 10.59
CA ASP A 133 3.54 10.40 11.30
C ASP A 133 2.50 11.27 10.58
N LEU A 134 1.92 10.69 9.52
CA LEU A 134 0.83 11.32 8.77
C LEU A 134 -0.48 11.36 9.57
N LEU A 135 -0.62 10.57 10.63
CA LEU A 135 -1.79 10.63 11.49
C LEU A 135 -1.90 11.99 12.19
N LYS A 136 -0.78 12.55 12.62
CA LYS A 136 -0.74 13.86 13.28
C LYS A 136 -1.27 14.98 12.39
N SER A 137 -1.14 14.90 11.07
CA SER A 137 -1.63 15.93 10.14
C SER A 137 -3.14 15.84 9.89
N LEU A 138 -3.77 14.69 10.15
CA LEU A 138 -5.21 14.51 9.98
C LEU A 138 -6.02 15.25 11.05
N SER A 139 -7.14 15.84 10.65
CA SER A 139 -8.16 16.35 11.55
C SER A 139 -8.81 15.23 12.37
N LYS A 140 -9.42 15.58 13.50
CA LYS A 140 -10.19 14.62 14.33
C LYS A 140 -11.30 13.91 13.54
N LYS A 141 -11.89 14.58 12.55
CA LYS A 141 -12.93 14.01 11.68
C LYS A 141 -12.33 12.95 10.74
N GLU A 142 -11.20 13.25 10.10
CA GLU A 142 -10.51 12.33 9.20
C GLU A 142 -9.98 11.11 9.93
N ARG A 143 -9.36 11.29 11.11
CA ARG A 143 -8.92 10.15 11.95
C ARG A 143 -10.07 9.21 12.30
N LYS A 144 -11.24 9.77 12.66
CA LYS A 144 -12.44 8.97 12.92
C LYS A 144 -12.92 8.23 11.67
N LYS A 145 -12.86 8.86 10.49
CA LYS A 145 -13.25 8.24 9.22
C LYS A 145 -12.30 7.08 8.87
N GLN A 146 -10.99 7.28 8.98
CA GLN A 146 -10.00 6.22 8.76
C GLN A 146 -10.17 5.06 9.73
N LYS A 147 -10.36 5.34 11.03
CA LYS A 147 -10.66 4.30 12.02
C LYS A 147 -11.89 3.48 11.63
N LYS A 148 -12.99 4.12 11.25
CA LYS A 148 -14.21 3.41 10.82
C LYS A 148 -13.96 2.51 9.60
N LYS A 149 -13.17 2.96 8.62
CA LYS A 149 -12.80 2.15 7.43
C LYS A 149 -11.99 0.93 7.84
N ARG A 150 -10.97 1.13 8.68
CA ARG A 150 -10.13 0.06 9.22
C ARG A 150 -10.97 -0.96 10.00
N ASP A 151 -11.75 -0.51 10.98
CA ASP A 151 -12.58 -1.38 11.81
C ASP A 151 -13.61 -2.18 10.96
N LEU A 152 -14.13 -1.58 9.87
CA LEU A 152 -14.99 -2.29 8.92
C LEU A 152 -14.23 -3.41 8.19
N ILE A 153 -13.04 -3.10 7.67
CA ILE A 153 -12.25 -4.05 6.89
C ILE A 153 -11.71 -5.17 7.76
N GLU A 154 -11.17 -4.87 8.94
CA GLU A 154 -10.78 -5.88 9.93
C GLU A 154 -11.95 -6.81 10.25
N SER A 155 -13.15 -6.26 10.48
CA SER A 155 -14.34 -7.06 10.76
C SER A 155 -14.73 -7.98 9.61
N VAL A 156 -14.68 -7.51 8.36
CA VAL A 156 -15.02 -8.34 7.19
C VAL A 156 -13.91 -9.33 6.86
N SER A 157 -12.65 -8.91 6.99
CA SER A 157 -11.45 -9.72 6.80
C SER A 157 -11.44 -10.90 7.76
N ASN A 158 -11.55 -10.65 9.06
CA ASN A 158 -11.58 -11.68 10.09
C ASN A 158 -12.72 -12.67 9.85
N LYS A 159 -13.93 -12.18 9.60
CA LYS A 159 -15.09 -13.04 9.34
C LYS A 159 -14.94 -13.86 8.05
N SER A 160 -14.33 -13.28 7.01
CA SER A 160 -14.06 -14.00 5.76
C SER A 160 -12.99 -15.06 5.97
N CYS A 161 -11.91 -14.73 6.68
CA CYS A 161 -10.80 -15.63 6.98
C CYS A 161 -11.26 -16.81 7.86
N GLU A 162 -12.10 -16.56 8.88
CA GLU A 162 -12.74 -17.61 9.69
C GLU A 162 -13.56 -18.58 8.82
N LYS A 163 -14.45 -18.05 7.96
CA LYS A 163 -15.24 -18.88 7.04
C LYS A 163 -14.37 -19.63 6.03
N LEU A 164 -13.26 -19.05 5.56
CA LEU A 164 -12.33 -19.73 4.67
C LEU A 164 -11.59 -20.86 5.39
N ALA A 165 -11.23 -20.66 6.67
CA ALA A 165 -10.58 -21.68 7.49
C ALA A 165 -11.47 -22.91 7.74
N GLU A 166 -12.80 -22.73 7.82
CA GLU A 166 -13.76 -23.83 7.92
C GLU A 166 -13.72 -24.79 6.71
N PHE A 167 -13.29 -24.32 5.53
CA PHE A 167 -13.15 -25.16 4.33
C PHE A 167 -11.85 -25.98 4.30
N GLY A 168 -10.80 -25.53 5.00
CA GLY A 168 -9.45 -26.09 4.94
C GLY A 168 -8.68 -25.68 3.67
N THR A 169 -7.35 -25.56 3.79
CA THR A 169 -6.44 -25.13 2.71
C THR A 169 -6.57 -25.95 1.44
N ASP A 170 -6.72 -27.27 1.56
CA ASP A 170 -6.67 -28.22 0.44
C ASP A 170 -7.93 -28.20 -0.43
N LYS A 171 -8.99 -27.53 0.03
CA LYS A 171 -10.29 -27.40 -0.66
C LYS A 171 -10.57 -25.99 -1.13
N LEU A 172 -9.66 -25.05 -0.89
CA LEU A 172 -9.84 -23.68 -1.32
C LEU A 172 -9.72 -23.60 -2.84
N THR A 173 -10.77 -23.10 -3.48
CA THR A 173 -10.75 -22.75 -4.91
C THR A 173 -10.98 -21.26 -5.06
N MET A 174 -10.65 -20.71 -6.23
CA MET A 174 -10.94 -19.30 -6.52
C MET A 174 -12.45 -19.01 -6.44
N GLU A 175 -13.28 -19.99 -6.80
CA GLU A 175 -14.73 -19.90 -6.69
C GLU A 175 -15.22 -19.85 -5.24
N SER A 176 -14.72 -20.75 -4.37
CA SER A 176 -15.08 -20.76 -2.96
C SER A 176 -14.60 -19.49 -2.26
N PHE A 177 -13.37 -19.05 -2.57
CA PHE A 177 -12.82 -17.78 -2.09
C PHE A 177 -13.74 -16.60 -2.46
N ASN A 178 -14.02 -16.43 -3.76
CA ASN A 178 -14.85 -15.35 -4.25
C ASN A 178 -16.25 -15.37 -3.65
N THR A 179 -16.85 -16.55 -3.48
CA THR A 179 -18.18 -16.69 -2.89
C THR A 179 -18.20 -16.30 -1.41
N ILE A 180 -17.21 -16.74 -0.63
CA ILE A 180 -17.13 -16.44 0.81
C ILE A 180 -16.90 -14.94 1.03
N VAL A 181 -15.92 -14.36 0.32
CA VAL A 181 -15.61 -12.93 0.43
C VAL A 181 -16.78 -12.08 -0.08
N SER A 182 -17.44 -12.48 -1.17
CA SER A 182 -18.63 -11.78 -1.68
C SER A 182 -19.78 -11.79 -0.71
N THR A 183 -20.09 -12.98 -0.17
CA THR A 183 -21.22 -13.17 0.73
C THR A 183 -21.00 -12.42 2.02
N THR A 184 -19.79 -12.52 2.59
CA THR A 184 -19.43 -11.80 3.82
C THR A 184 -19.45 -10.29 3.59
N SER A 185 -18.88 -9.79 2.49
CA SER A 185 -18.90 -8.35 2.16
C SER A 185 -20.33 -7.82 1.95
N ALA A 186 -21.23 -8.62 1.36
CA ALA A 186 -22.61 -8.23 1.14
C ALA A 186 -23.38 -7.97 2.44
N GLU A 187 -23.04 -8.66 3.53
CA GLU A 187 -23.61 -8.43 4.87
C GLU A 187 -23.30 -7.01 5.39
N PHE A 188 -22.22 -6.38 4.89
CA PHE A 188 -21.77 -5.06 5.32
C PHE A 188 -21.93 -3.97 4.25
N ALA A 189 -22.69 -4.24 3.18
CA ALA A 189 -22.84 -3.34 2.04
C ALA A 189 -23.34 -1.93 2.42
N GLU A 190 -24.33 -1.83 3.30
CA GLU A 190 -24.89 -0.53 3.73
C GLU A 190 -23.90 0.25 4.57
N LYS A 191 -23.28 -0.42 5.55
CA LYS A 191 -22.20 0.15 6.37
C LYS A 191 -21.01 0.61 5.52
N THR A 192 -20.70 -0.10 4.43
CA THR A 192 -19.65 0.26 3.47
C THR A 192 -19.97 1.59 2.79
N MET A 193 -21.18 1.75 2.25
CA MET A 193 -21.62 3.01 1.62
C MET A 193 -21.53 4.20 2.59
N GLU A 194 -22.01 4.01 3.82
CA GLU A 194 -22.00 5.05 4.85
C GLU A 194 -20.58 5.47 5.25
N ILE A 195 -19.67 4.50 5.45
CA ILE A 195 -18.30 4.77 5.90
C ILE A 195 -17.44 5.38 4.79
N TYR A 196 -17.64 4.93 3.54
CA TYR A 196 -16.92 5.46 2.39
C TYR A 196 -17.48 6.81 1.91
N GLU A 197 -18.73 7.12 2.28
CA GLU A 197 -19.45 8.33 1.87
C GLU A 197 -19.53 8.43 0.33
N MET A 198 -19.85 7.32 -0.34
CA MET A 198 -19.85 7.16 -1.79
C MET A 198 -21.05 6.33 -2.27
N PRO A 199 -21.45 6.44 -3.56
CA PRO A 199 -22.41 5.52 -4.16
C PRO A 199 -21.96 4.06 -4.02
N PHE A 200 -22.94 3.14 -4.03
CA PHE A 200 -22.71 1.71 -3.78
C PHE A 200 -21.57 1.14 -4.62
N GLU A 201 -21.60 1.35 -5.93
CA GLU A 201 -20.65 0.77 -6.88
C GLU A 201 -19.21 1.24 -6.59
N GLN A 202 -19.02 2.54 -6.36
CA GLN A 202 -17.72 3.12 -6.05
C GLN A 202 -17.21 2.69 -4.67
N SER A 203 -18.11 2.64 -3.69
CA SER A 203 -17.78 2.23 -2.33
C SER A 203 -17.33 0.77 -2.29
N VAL A 204 -18.01 -0.11 -3.03
CA VAL A 204 -17.71 -1.54 -3.12
C VAL A 204 -16.40 -1.80 -3.85
N ASP A 205 -16.16 -1.15 -5.00
CA ASP A 205 -14.88 -1.31 -5.71
C ASP A 205 -13.69 -0.93 -4.84
N LYS A 206 -13.77 0.22 -4.17
CA LYS A 206 -12.70 0.68 -3.28
C LYS A 206 -12.54 -0.24 -2.06
N PHE A 207 -13.66 -0.60 -1.43
CA PHE A 207 -13.69 -1.50 -0.28
C PHE A 207 -13.08 -2.86 -0.59
N LEU A 208 -13.43 -3.48 -1.72
CA LEU A 208 -12.92 -4.80 -2.08
C LEU A 208 -11.43 -4.78 -2.39
N LYS A 209 -10.92 -3.73 -3.07
CA LYS A 209 -9.48 -3.56 -3.26
C LYS A 209 -8.74 -3.53 -1.93
N ASP A 210 -9.27 -2.76 -0.99
CA ASP A 210 -8.63 -2.64 0.31
C ASP A 210 -8.77 -3.91 1.17
N LEU A 211 -9.92 -4.59 1.07
CA LEU A 211 -10.17 -5.87 1.75
C LEU A 211 -9.22 -6.96 1.25
N MET A 212 -9.01 -7.05 -0.07
CA MET A 212 -8.12 -8.03 -0.69
C MET A 212 -6.68 -7.87 -0.21
N ASN A 213 -6.18 -6.63 -0.16
CA ASN A 213 -4.84 -6.36 0.36
C ASN A 213 -4.71 -6.78 1.83
N HIS A 214 -5.70 -6.46 2.66
CA HIS A 214 -5.72 -6.84 4.07
C HIS A 214 -5.79 -8.37 4.25
N LEU A 215 -6.60 -9.06 3.45
CA LEU A 215 -6.68 -10.53 3.49
C LEU A 215 -5.36 -11.20 3.11
N LEU A 216 -4.66 -10.70 2.09
CA LEU A 216 -3.35 -11.22 1.67
C LEU A 216 -2.26 -11.06 2.74
N PHE A 217 -2.39 -10.05 3.61
CA PHE A 217 -1.42 -9.76 4.64
C PHE A 217 -1.74 -10.47 5.97
N ASP A 218 -3.01 -10.46 6.39
CA ASP A 218 -3.41 -10.91 7.74
C ASP A 218 -4.13 -12.26 7.77
N CYS A 219 -4.49 -12.83 6.62
CA CYS A 219 -5.05 -14.18 6.55
C CYS A 219 -4.04 -15.14 5.92
N GLN A 220 -3.29 -15.87 6.76
CA GLN A 220 -2.26 -16.83 6.33
C GLN A 220 -2.76 -17.79 5.25
N LEU A 221 -3.99 -18.30 5.39
CA LEU A 221 -4.59 -19.21 4.42
C LEU A 221 -4.78 -18.56 3.04
N VAL A 222 -5.13 -17.27 2.97
CA VAL A 222 -5.24 -16.52 1.71
C VAL A 222 -3.87 -16.24 1.13
N GLN A 223 -2.88 -15.92 1.98
CA GLN A 223 -1.50 -15.73 1.55
C GLN A 223 -0.91 -17.01 0.93
N GLU A 224 -1.09 -18.16 1.58
CA GLU A 224 -0.66 -19.47 1.09
C GLU A 224 -1.37 -19.83 -0.22
N PHE A 225 -2.69 -19.60 -0.30
CA PHE A 225 -3.46 -19.84 -1.51
C PHE A 225 -2.97 -18.98 -2.69
N ALA A 226 -2.68 -17.70 -2.46
CA ALA A 226 -2.18 -16.79 -3.50
C ALA A 226 -0.77 -17.16 -3.99
N ASN A 227 0.09 -17.70 -3.12
CA ASN A 227 1.43 -18.14 -3.49
C ASN A 227 1.48 -19.47 -4.26
N ASN A 228 0.40 -20.25 -4.20
CA ASN A 228 0.29 -21.58 -4.82
C ASN A 228 -0.44 -21.57 -6.19
N GLN A 229 -0.83 -20.39 -6.70
CA GLN A 229 -1.36 -20.22 -8.05
C GLN A 229 -0.29 -19.83 -9.05
#